data_AF-A0A523C4T0-F1
#
_entry.id   AF-A0A523C4T0-F1
#
_cell.length_a   1.000
_cell.length_b   1.000
_cell.length_c   1.000
_cell.angle_alpha   90.00
_cell.angle_beta   90.00
_cell.angle_gamma   90.00
#
_symmetry.space_group_name_H-M   'P 1'
#
loop_
_entity.id
_entity.type
_entity.pdbx_description
1 polymer ?
#
loop_
_entity_poly.entity_id
_entity_poly.type
_entity_poly.pdbx_seq_one_letter_code
_entity_poly.pdbx_strand_id
1 'polypeptide(L)'
;MSQTAEVYMLEKERGRRGFQPGRISRAEILDLLDNNGLTAWFQPVFSRRTGEIFGYEALARLRQTGILPFDIGELFQRAQTEGIISTLDMLCRENAFCRAGELGFSERNAYLYVNICPATLMHPDHRGGATDRLADECGIPKERIILEITEQEAIRNYDVFKKSVEYYRRRGYKIAIDDFGVGYGGLKMLSVIEPDFLKVDRHFITNIDRDSFKHNLVDAIATVCHKLGITVIAEGIERPEELEAIARFDIDLLQGFLLERPGPDLSRQQLAPLVVRDDVSYCPEAPGEACTIGATVKYIEPLSPQHSLMTAHQRFMEDVKLQGIPVVDEQRVLGMLNRMHFLEKQMVGPHGYGFALSAHRAVKDVLGDDFLLVEAATPMEEVVRRIKARRGRHLYDDICVARNGKYLGTVAINALLEAITRKSIQLAKGANPLSGLPGNEFIQRTVATFLQRKVNFDVCYIDIDDFKPYNDYYGFEKGDMVIQRIGQLIVDIVQPGVNDRFRFVGHIGGDDFIVITRPHASQQICREIIDGLMGLLPEFHGEQEFRQGHYYARDRQGEQRRFALLSLSIGIVSTEECPVNSYAELAFLASGVKRAAKQEKGSSIVRNRREEVRTEMVLEDAKAV
;
A
#
# COMPACT_ATOMS: atom_id res chain seq x y z
N MET A 1 -10.38 1.70 73.92
CA MET A 1 -11.33 2.09 72.85
C MET A 1 -10.90 3.41 72.18
N SER A 2 -9.67 3.49 71.66
CA SER A 2 -9.12 4.77 71.17
C SER A 2 -7.93 4.55 70.21
N GLN A 3 -8.23 3.98 69.04
CA GLN A 3 -7.31 3.98 67.87
C GLN A 3 -8.11 3.72 66.59
N THR A 4 -9.20 2.95 66.67
CA THR A 4 -10.13 2.70 65.56
C THR A 4 -11.04 3.90 65.23
N ALA A 5 -11.26 4.80 66.19
CA ALA A 5 -12.11 5.98 66.01
C ALA A 5 -11.38 7.16 65.33
N GLU A 6 -10.06 7.26 65.47
CA GLU A 6 -9.24 8.29 64.80
C GLU A 6 -9.08 7.99 63.31
N VAL A 7 -8.94 6.72 62.92
CA VAL A 7 -8.91 6.28 61.52
C VAL A 7 -10.25 6.56 60.83
N TYR A 8 -11.37 6.31 61.52
CA TYR A 8 -12.72 6.58 61.00
C TYR A 8 -13.05 8.08 60.90
N MET A 9 -12.40 8.94 61.69
CA MET A 9 -12.60 10.40 61.64
C MET A 9 -11.68 11.07 60.60
N LEU A 10 -10.45 10.57 60.40
CA LEU A 10 -9.55 11.01 59.31
C LEU A 10 -10.10 10.63 57.92
N GLU A 11 -10.78 9.50 57.80
CA GLU A 11 -11.50 9.13 56.57
C GLU A 11 -12.75 10.00 56.34
N LYS A 12 -13.41 10.47 57.40
CA LYS A 12 -14.58 11.37 57.30
C LYS A 12 -14.23 12.82 56.95
N GLU A 13 -13.05 13.31 57.33
CA GLU A 13 -12.60 14.65 56.95
C GLU A 13 -12.05 14.71 55.50
N ARG A 14 -11.48 13.61 54.99
CA ARG A 14 -11.18 13.49 53.54
C ARG A 14 -12.45 13.46 52.67
N GLY A 15 -13.59 13.07 53.23
CA GLY A 15 -14.90 13.08 52.55
C GLY A 15 -15.58 14.45 52.37
N ARG A 16 -14.93 15.58 52.72
CA ARG A 16 -15.52 16.93 52.61
C ARG A 16 -14.94 17.82 51.50
N ARG A 17 -14.01 17.33 50.69
CA ARG A 17 -13.72 17.92 49.37
C ARG A 17 -14.35 17.02 48.33
N GLY A 18 -15.34 17.54 47.61
CA GLY A 18 -16.19 16.77 46.70
C GLY A 18 -15.38 15.87 45.78
N PHE A 19 -15.45 14.55 46.03
CA PHE A 19 -14.93 13.54 45.14
C PHE A 19 -15.88 13.48 43.93
N GLN A 20 -15.50 14.15 42.85
CA GLN A 20 -16.10 13.93 41.53
C GLN A 20 -15.26 12.86 40.82
N PRO A 21 -15.87 11.74 40.37
CA PRO A 21 -15.16 10.76 39.57
C PRO A 21 -14.66 11.45 38.28
N GLY A 22 -13.35 11.39 38.01
CA GLY A 22 -12.77 11.78 36.71
C GLY A 22 -12.02 13.11 36.62
N ARG A 23 -11.55 13.73 37.71
CA ARG A 23 -10.68 14.91 37.61
C ARG A 23 -9.51 14.90 38.61
N ILE A 24 -8.36 14.37 38.20
CA ILE A 24 -7.09 14.63 38.89
C ILE A 24 -6.72 16.12 38.78
N SER A 25 -6.30 16.72 39.88
CA SER A 25 -5.86 18.11 39.96
C SER A 25 -4.38 18.25 39.64
N ARG A 26 -3.94 19.46 39.25
CA ARG A 26 -2.53 19.77 39.04
C ARG A 26 -1.64 19.40 40.24
N ALA A 27 -2.13 19.64 41.46
CA ALA A 27 -1.40 19.33 42.68
C ALA A 27 -1.20 17.83 42.89
N GLU A 28 -2.23 17.02 42.57
CA GLU A 28 -2.14 15.55 42.66
C GLU A 28 -1.22 14.97 41.58
N ILE A 29 -1.17 15.58 40.38
CA ILE A 29 -0.18 15.19 39.36
C ILE A 29 1.23 15.47 39.88
N LEU A 30 1.49 16.68 40.38
CA LEU A 30 2.83 17.03 40.90
C LEU A 30 3.25 16.14 42.07
N ASP A 31 2.35 15.87 43.01
CA ASP A 31 2.61 14.96 44.14
C ASP A 31 2.93 13.53 43.66
N LEU A 32 2.25 13.04 42.62
CA LEU A 32 2.57 11.75 42.01
C LEU A 32 3.96 11.74 41.37
N LEU A 33 4.34 12.83 40.70
CA LEU A 33 5.65 12.98 40.07
C LEU A 33 6.77 13.06 41.13
N ASP A 34 6.56 13.84 42.19
CA ASP A 34 7.53 14.03 43.27
C ASP A 34 7.76 12.74 44.10
N ASN A 35 6.75 11.87 44.19
CA ASN A 35 6.81 10.61 44.95
C ASN A 35 7.25 9.39 44.11
N ASN A 36 7.90 9.58 42.95
CA ASN A 36 8.31 8.49 42.04
C ASN A 36 7.16 7.53 41.67
N GLY A 37 5.96 8.08 41.46
CA GLY A 37 4.75 7.33 41.09
C GLY A 37 4.77 6.76 39.67
N LEU A 38 5.84 6.97 38.90
CA LEU A 38 6.02 6.47 37.55
C LEU A 38 7.14 5.42 37.47
N THR A 39 7.03 4.55 36.48
CA THR A 39 8.04 3.57 36.09
C THR A 39 7.94 3.32 34.58
N ALA A 40 8.95 2.67 34.00
CA ALA A 40 8.91 2.21 32.61
C ALA A 40 8.76 0.69 32.54
N TRP A 41 7.91 0.23 31.62
CA TRP A 41 7.89 -1.16 31.13
C TRP A 41 8.45 -1.19 29.71
N PHE A 42 8.96 -2.34 29.30
CA PHE A 42 9.62 -2.52 28.01
C PHE A 42 8.85 -3.52 27.17
N GLN A 43 8.58 -3.16 25.91
CA GLN A 43 8.05 -4.07 24.92
C GLN A 43 9.09 -4.35 23.85
N PRO A 44 9.44 -5.61 23.55
CA PRO A 44 10.42 -5.90 22.52
C PRO A 44 9.86 -5.71 21.11
N VAL A 45 10.73 -5.21 20.24
CA VAL A 45 10.55 -5.10 18.79
C VAL A 45 11.46 -6.13 18.14
N PHE A 46 10.90 -7.02 17.33
CA PHE A 46 11.62 -8.15 16.74
C PHE A 46 11.98 -7.89 15.28
N SER A 47 13.16 -8.33 14.84
CA SER A 47 13.48 -8.41 13.42
C SER A 47 12.68 -9.53 12.78
N ARG A 48 11.94 -9.22 11.71
CA ARG A 48 11.22 -10.26 10.94
C ARG A 48 12.18 -11.31 10.39
N ARG A 49 13.34 -10.87 9.89
CA ARG A 49 14.31 -11.71 9.19
C ARG A 49 15.06 -12.68 10.11
N THR A 50 15.55 -12.20 11.26
CA THR A 50 16.37 -13.03 12.17
C THR A 50 15.58 -13.58 13.37
N GLY A 51 14.39 -13.03 13.64
CA GLY A 51 13.61 -13.33 14.84
C GLY A 51 14.23 -12.79 16.14
N GLU A 52 15.37 -12.10 16.05
CA GLU A 52 16.06 -11.51 17.20
C GLU A 52 15.40 -10.20 17.64
N ILE A 53 15.56 -9.85 18.91
CA ILE A 53 15.13 -8.55 19.42
C ILE A 53 16.02 -7.47 18.79
N PHE A 54 15.40 -6.58 18.03
CA PHE A 54 16.03 -5.40 17.47
C PHE A 54 16.12 -4.27 18.50
N GLY A 55 15.08 -4.11 19.32
CA GLY A 55 15.05 -3.10 20.37
C GLY A 55 13.90 -3.27 21.35
N TYR A 56 13.80 -2.33 22.28
CA TYR A 56 12.75 -2.28 23.29
C TYR A 56 12.10 -0.91 23.33
N GLU A 57 10.78 -0.87 23.27
CA GLU A 57 10.00 0.34 23.48
C GLU A 57 9.73 0.56 24.96
N ALA A 58 10.14 1.73 25.46
CA ALA A 58 9.91 2.15 26.82
C ALA A 58 8.53 2.81 26.95
N LEU A 59 7.64 2.14 27.68
CA LEU A 59 6.26 2.56 27.90
C LEU A 59 6.06 2.99 29.35
N ALA A 60 5.59 4.22 29.55
CA ALA A 60 5.31 4.76 30.87
C ALA A 60 4.20 3.97 31.58
N ARG A 61 4.38 3.71 32.87
CA ARG A 61 3.43 3.01 33.74
C ARG A 61 3.37 3.70 35.09
N LEU A 62 2.17 3.69 35.68
CA LEU A 62 1.99 4.08 37.07
C LEU A 62 2.56 2.96 37.96
N ARG A 63 3.47 3.33 38.88
CA ARG A 63 3.93 2.44 39.93
C ARG A 63 2.72 2.12 40.80
N GLN A 64 2.42 0.83 41.02
CA GLN A 64 1.21 0.43 41.76
C GLN A 64 1.15 1.10 43.14
N THR A 65 0.32 2.13 43.27
CA THR A 65 -0.04 2.79 44.53
C THR A 65 -1.56 2.79 44.65
N GLY A 66 -2.13 1.62 44.94
CA GLY A 66 -3.59 1.45 45.10
C GLY A 66 -4.40 1.58 43.80
N ILE A 67 -5.73 1.64 43.94
CA ILE A 67 -6.64 1.92 42.82
C ILE A 67 -6.57 3.42 42.54
N LEU A 68 -5.67 3.81 41.65
CA LEU A 68 -5.68 5.16 41.09
C LEU A 68 -6.94 5.29 40.20
N PRO A 69 -7.69 6.40 40.29
CA PRO A 69 -8.94 6.58 39.54
C PRO A 69 -8.72 6.97 38.07
N PHE A 70 -7.50 6.86 37.55
CA PHE A 70 -7.10 7.30 36.22
C PHE A 70 -6.01 6.40 35.63
N ASP A 71 -5.93 6.33 34.31
CA ASP A 71 -4.87 5.64 33.58
C ASP A 71 -3.76 6.59 33.10
N ILE A 72 -2.73 6.04 32.45
CA ILE A 72 -1.61 6.85 31.94
C ILE A 72 -2.06 7.82 30.83
N GLY A 73 -3.07 7.46 30.03
CA GLY A 73 -3.59 8.32 28.97
C GLY A 73 -4.31 9.54 29.53
N GLU A 74 -5.16 9.34 30.53
CA GLU A 74 -5.84 10.41 31.27
C GLU A 74 -4.84 11.36 31.95
N LEU A 75 -3.73 10.82 32.48
CA LEU A 75 -2.66 11.62 33.06
C LEU A 75 -2.02 12.57 32.02
N PHE A 76 -1.70 12.07 30.82
CA PHE A 76 -1.11 12.87 29.75
C PHE A 76 -2.08 13.93 29.23
N GLN A 77 -3.35 13.59 29.00
CA GLN A 77 -4.38 14.56 28.60
C GLN A 77 -4.53 15.68 29.63
N ARG A 78 -4.50 15.34 30.92
CA ARG A 78 -4.60 16.35 31.97
C ARG A 78 -3.33 17.19 32.09
N ALA A 79 -2.16 16.58 31.99
CA ALA A 79 -0.88 17.29 32.00
C ALA A 79 -0.78 18.31 30.86
N GLN A 80 -1.33 17.98 29.69
CA GLN A 80 -1.43 18.91 28.56
C GLN A 80 -2.37 20.09 28.87
N THR A 81 -3.55 19.82 29.41
CA THR A 81 -4.53 20.86 29.78
C THR A 81 -4.01 21.78 30.90
N GLU A 82 -3.22 21.23 31.83
CA GLU A 82 -2.62 21.97 32.95
C GLU A 82 -1.27 22.61 32.61
N GLY A 83 -0.73 22.41 31.41
CA GLY A 83 0.56 22.98 30.99
C GLY A 83 1.78 22.43 31.75
N ILE A 84 1.73 21.17 32.17
CA ILE A 84 2.84 20.45 32.84
C ILE A 84 3.34 19.24 32.03
N ILE A 85 2.91 19.14 30.76
CA ILE A 85 3.27 18.03 29.85
C ILE A 85 4.78 17.87 29.69
N SER A 86 5.54 18.97 29.59
CA SER A 86 6.99 18.92 29.42
C SER A 86 7.68 18.28 30.64
N THR A 87 7.19 18.57 31.85
CA THR A 87 7.70 17.99 33.09
C THR A 87 7.41 16.48 33.15
N LEU A 88 6.18 16.09 32.79
CA LEU A 88 5.77 14.69 32.74
C LEU A 88 6.59 13.89 31.71
N ASP A 89 6.75 14.42 30.50
CA ASP A 89 7.51 13.80 29.41
C ASP A 89 9.00 13.60 29.80
N MET A 90 9.61 14.62 30.41
CA MET A 90 10.99 14.51 30.91
C MET A 90 11.14 13.45 32.01
N LEU A 91 10.19 13.35 32.94
CA LEU A 91 10.22 12.33 33.99
C LEU A 91 10.00 10.92 33.42
N CYS A 92 9.14 10.77 32.42
CA CYS A 92 8.96 9.48 31.72
C CYS A 92 10.26 9.06 31.03
N ARG A 93 10.96 10.01 30.39
CA ARG A 93 12.25 9.78 29.73
C ARG A 93 13.35 9.38 30.72
N GLU A 94 13.44 10.08 31.85
CA GLU A 94 14.37 9.73 32.93
C GLU A 94 14.12 8.32 33.45
N ASN A 95 12.87 7.97 33.76
CA ASN A 95 12.50 6.63 34.20
C ASN A 95 12.82 5.56 33.15
N ALA A 96 12.60 5.84 31.86
CA ALA A 96 12.93 4.93 30.78
C ALA A 96 14.45 4.63 30.73
N PHE A 97 15.28 5.66 30.73
CA PHE A 97 16.74 5.50 30.65
C PHE A 97 17.31 4.85 31.89
N CYS A 98 16.95 5.31 33.08
CA CYS A 98 17.54 4.79 34.29
C CYS A 98 17.05 3.38 34.61
N ARG A 99 15.78 3.05 34.32
CA ARG A 99 15.31 1.66 34.42
C ARG A 99 15.99 0.75 33.39
N ALA A 100 16.22 1.20 32.16
CA ALA A 100 16.97 0.42 31.17
C ALA A 100 18.43 0.22 31.60
N GLY A 101 19.07 1.24 32.16
CA GLY A 101 20.43 1.19 32.71
C GLY A 101 20.54 0.19 33.86
N GLU A 102 19.61 0.23 34.82
CA GLU A 102 19.50 -0.74 35.93
C GLU A 102 19.36 -2.19 35.45
N LEU A 103 18.65 -2.39 34.33
CA LEU A 103 18.42 -3.71 33.73
C LEU A 103 19.59 -4.18 32.83
N GLY A 104 20.69 -3.43 32.79
CA GLY A 104 21.89 -3.78 32.04
C GLY A 104 21.75 -3.62 30.52
N PHE A 105 20.97 -2.63 30.06
CA PHE A 105 20.76 -2.38 28.63
C PHE A 105 22.07 -2.14 27.87
N SER A 106 23.08 -1.50 28.46
CA SER A 106 24.34 -1.16 27.79
C SER A 106 25.12 -2.39 27.30
N GLU A 107 24.92 -3.55 27.93
CA GLU A 107 25.50 -4.84 27.53
C GLU A 107 24.73 -5.52 26.39
N ARG A 108 23.55 -5.02 26.02
CA ARG A 108 22.71 -5.56 24.94
C ARG A 108 23.07 -4.90 23.61
N ASN A 109 23.06 -5.68 22.53
CA ASN A 109 23.12 -5.15 21.17
C ASN A 109 21.72 -4.86 20.64
N ALA A 110 21.04 -3.90 21.24
CA ALA A 110 19.65 -3.54 20.93
C ALA A 110 19.45 -2.03 20.96
N TYR A 111 18.36 -1.55 20.38
CA TYR A 111 17.92 -0.16 20.45
C TYR A 111 16.91 0.07 21.57
N LEU A 112 16.87 1.29 22.12
CA LEU A 112 15.88 1.74 23.10
C LEU A 112 14.99 2.79 22.42
N TYR A 113 13.72 2.46 22.23
CA TYR A 113 12.72 3.37 21.68
C TYR A 113 12.11 4.17 22.84
N VAL A 114 12.13 5.49 22.70
CA VAL A 114 11.63 6.43 23.71
C VAL A 114 10.74 7.47 23.08
N ASN A 115 9.50 7.49 23.56
CA ASN A 115 8.49 8.47 23.19
C ASN A 115 8.90 9.89 23.62
N ILE A 116 8.70 10.86 22.73
CA ILE A 116 8.91 12.28 23.00
C ILE A 116 7.70 13.09 22.53
N CYS A 117 7.15 13.89 23.44
CA CYS A 117 6.12 14.88 23.08
C CYS A 117 6.72 16.05 22.26
N PRO A 118 6.19 16.39 21.08
CA PRO A 118 6.60 17.58 20.32
C PRO A 118 6.52 18.88 21.12
N ALA A 119 5.53 19.02 22.01
CA ALA A 119 5.41 20.19 22.88
C ALA A 119 6.64 20.41 23.77
N THR A 120 7.28 19.32 24.24
CA THR A 120 8.51 19.38 25.03
C THR A 120 9.69 19.85 24.20
N LEU A 121 9.83 19.33 22.97
CA LEU A 121 10.90 19.71 22.04
C LEU A 121 10.90 21.21 21.71
N MET A 122 9.72 21.81 21.70
CA MET A 122 9.49 23.20 21.33
C MET A 122 9.52 24.15 22.54
N HIS A 123 9.65 23.63 23.76
CA HIS A 123 9.58 24.42 24.98
C HIS A 123 10.86 25.29 25.14
N PRO A 124 10.76 26.58 25.50
CA PRO A 124 11.92 27.46 25.66
C PRO A 124 12.96 26.98 26.69
N ASP A 125 12.49 26.31 27.74
CA ASP A 125 13.34 25.73 28.78
C ASP A 125 13.93 24.37 28.39
N HIS A 126 13.53 23.79 27.26
CA HIS A 126 14.18 22.62 26.67
C HIS A 126 15.50 23.04 26.02
N ARG A 127 16.44 23.48 26.87
CA ARG A 127 17.81 23.79 26.47
C ARG A 127 18.43 22.49 25.98
N GLY A 128 18.92 22.49 24.73
CA GLY A 128 19.59 21.32 24.15
C GLY A 128 20.58 20.72 25.15
N GLY A 129 20.40 19.43 25.47
CA GLY A 129 21.30 18.70 26.37
C GLY A 129 20.67 18.11 27.63
N ALA A 130 19.38 18.36 27.93
CA ALA A 130 18.72 17.66 29.04
C ALA A 130 18.62 16.14 28.80
N THR A 131 18.12 15.74 27.63
CA THR A 131 18.10 14.33 27.20
C THR A 131 19.49 13.72 27.14
N ASP A 132 20.49 14.49 26.68
CA ASP A 132 21.87 14.02 26.60
C ASP A 132 22.44 13.70 27.98
N ARG A 133 22.22 14.59 28.95
CA ARG A 133 22.65 14.37 30.34
C ARG A 133 22.02 13.12 30.94
N LEU A 134 20.71 12.92 30.73
CA LEU A 134 20.03 11.72 31.22
C LEU A 134 20.58 10.44 30.57
N ALA A 135 20.83 10.46 29.26
CA ALA A 135 21.42 9.31 28.57
C ALA A 135 22.82 9.00 29.09
N ASP A 136 23.64 10.04 29.30
CA ASP A 136 25.01 9.91 29.82
C ASP A 136 25.01 9.41 31.29
N GLU A 137 24.14 9.95 32.15
CA GLU A 137 24.02 9.59 33.57
C GLU A 137 23.53 8.15 33.78
N CYS A 138 22.53 7.72 32.99
CA CYS A 138 22.02 6.35 33.04
C CYS A 138 22.84 5.36 32.18
N GLY A 139 23.94 5.82 31.54
CA GLY A 139 24.89 4.97 30.82
C GLY A 139 24.40 4.39 29.49
N ILE A 140 23.45 5.03 28.83
CA ILE A 140 22.85 4.56 27.57
C ILE A 140 23.52 5.27 26.37
N PRO A 141 24.14 4.52 25.43
CA PRO A 141 24.75 5.11 24.24
C PRO A 141 23.70 5.82 23.38
N LYS A 142 23.96 7.07 22.98
CA LYS A 142 23.03 7.92 22.22
C LYS A 142 22.69 7.31 20.86
N GLU A 143 23.64 6.61 20.26
CA GLU A 143 23.50 5.92 18.97
C GLU A 143 22.55 4.72 19.05
N ARG A 144 22.23 4.24 20.25
CA ARG A 144 21.26 3.17 20.51
C ARG A 144 19.89 3.68 20.94
N ILE A 145 19.68 4.99 20.96
CA ILE A 145 18.40 5.59 21.32
C ILE A 145 17.64 5.97 20.04
N ILE A 146 16.41 5.46 19.92
CA ILE A 146 15.45 5.84 18.90
C ILE A 146 14.39 6.73 19.56
N LEU A 147 14.22 7.95 19.05
CA LEU A 147 13.23 8.90 19.54
C LEU A 147 11.96 8.78 18.70
N GLU A 148 10.85 8.43 19.35
CA GLU A 148 9.54 8.27 18.71
C GLU A 148 8.75 9.57 18.83
N ILE A 149 8.17 9.99 17.70
CA ILE A 149 7.39 11.22 17.61
C ILE A 149 6.06 10.92 16.94
N THR A 150 4.97 11.26 17.62
CA THR A 150 3.61 11.05 17.10
C THR A 150 3.23 12.09 16.03
N GLU A 151 2.41 11.67 15.06
CA GLU A 151 1.99 12.50 13.93
C GLU A 151 1.09 13.69 14.33
N GLN A 152 0.26 13.53 15.37
CA GLN A 152 -0.87 14.44 15.65
C GLN A 152 -0.47 15.80 16.23
N GLU A 153 0.69 15.92 16.89
CA GLU A 153 1.07 17.14 17.63
C GLU A 153 2.03 18.09 16.87
N ALA A 154 2.53 17.69 15.70
CA ALA A 154 3.63 18.39 15.01
C ALA A 154 3.24 19.60 14.12
N ILE A 155 1.98 20.04 14.15
CA ILE A 155 1.40 20.81 13.04
C ILE A 155 1.60 22.34 13.11
N ARG A 156 2.13 22.89 14.21
CA ARG A 156 2.12 24.36 14.41
C ARG A 156 3.39 25.12 14.00
N ASN A 157 4.58 24.50 14.03
CA ASN A 157 5.83 25.18 13.63
C ASN A 157 6.92 24.18 13.17
N TYR A 158 6.89 23.85 11.88
CA TYR A 158 7.77 22.83 11.27
C TYR A 158 9.26 23.21 11.29
N ASP A 159 9.62 24.49 11.22
CA ASP A 159 11.03 24.92 11.13
C ASP A 159 11.79 24.70 12.44
N VAL A 160 11.16 25.04 13.58
CA VAL A 160 11.76 24.84 14.90
C VAL A 160 11.78 23.34 15.24
N PHE A 161 10.75 22.61 14.83
CA PHE A 161 10.68 21.17 15.03
C PHE A 161 11.75 20.43 14.20
N LYS A 162 11.94 20.78 12.93
CA LYS A 162 13.02 20.24 12.08
C LYS A 162 14.41 20.48 12.69
N LYS A 163 14.68 21.69 13.17
CA LYS A 163 15.94 22.02 13.87
C LYS A 163 16.16 21.16 15.13
N SER A 164 15.08 20.84 15.85
CA SER A 164 15.14 19.99 17.04
C SER A 164 15.45 18.54 16.68
N VAL A 165 14.83 18.01 15.62
CA VAL A 165 15.14 16.67 15.08
C VAL A 165 16.60 16.61 14.60
N GLU A 166 17.05 17.60 13.83
CA GLU A 166 18.44 17.69 13.35
C GLU A 166 19.46 17.76 14.50
N TYR A 167 19.11 18.48 15.58
CA TYR A 167 19.93 18.54 16.79
C TYR A 167 20.23 17.14 17.35
N TYR A 168 19.21 16.30 17.48
CA TYR A 168 19.38 14.93 17.98
C TYR A 168 20.12 14.04 16.99
N ARG A 169 19.79 14.12 15.69
CA ARG A 169 20.49 13.32 14.67
C ARG A 169 21.98 13.57 14.63
N ARG A 170 22.42 14.82 14.73
CA ARG A 170 23.85 15.18 14.77
C ARG A 170 24.60 14.59 15.97
N ARG A 171 23.88 14.12 16.99
CA ARG A 171 24.42 13.57 18.24
C ARG A 171 24.26 12.05 18.33
N GLY A 172 23.86 11.41 17.23
CA GLY A 172 23.80 9.96 17.10
C GLY A 172 22.41 9.35 17.26
N TYR A 173 21.44 10.09 17.79
CA TYR A 173 20.09 9.58 17.97
C TYR A 173 19.42 9.25 16.63
N LYS A 174 18.58 8.22 16.67
CA LYS A 174 17.72 7.80 15.56
C LYS A 174 16.31 8.33 15.76
N ILE A 175 15.58 8.53 14.67
CA ILE A 175 14.25 9.14 14.70
C ILE A 175 13.21 8.18 14.12
N ALA A 176 12.12 7.98 14.84
CA ALA A 176 10.97 7.21 14.42
C ALA A 176 9.71 8.08 14.37
N ILE A 177 8.87 7.88 13.36
CA ILE A 177 7.50 8.40 13.34
C ILE A 177 6.57 7.31 13.90
N ASP A 178 5.77 7.69 14.88
CA ASP A 178 4.80 6.83 15.57
C ASP A 178 3.34 7.14 15.17
N ASP A 179 2.44 6.18 15.36
CA ASP A 179 1.01 6.25 15.00
C ASP A 179 0.74 6.66 13.54
N PHE A 180 1.56 6.20 12.58
CA PHE A 180 1.46 6.66 11.20
C PHE A 180 0.10 6.29 10.57
N GLY A 181 -0.61 7.31 10.06
CA GLY A 181 -1.86 7.16 9.31
C GLY A 181 -3.14 7.39 10.13
N VAL A 182 -3.02 7.68 11.44
CA VAL A 182 -4.16 8.10 12.28
C VAL A 182 -4.46 9.60 12.11
N GLY A 183 -3.51 10.38 11.57
CA GLY A 183 -3.61 11.83 11.34
C GLY A 183 -3.70 12.26 9.87
N TYR A 184 -3.80 13.58 9.65
CA TYR A 184 -3.90 14.20 8.32
C TYR A 184 -2.52 14.62 7.73
N GLY A 185 -1.41 14.31 8.41
CA GLY A 185 -0.08 14.90 8.18
C GLY A 185 1.05 13.91 7.83
N GLY A 186 0.83 12.59 7.86
CA GLY A 186 1.89 11.57 7.83
C GLY A 186 2.84 11.69 6.65
N LEU A 187 2.33 11.86 5.43
CA LEU A 187 3.17 12.01 4.22
C LEU A 187 3.97 13.32 4.22
N LYS A 188 3.41 14.39 4.80
CA LYS A 188 4.12 15.66 4.95
C LYS A 188 5.23 15.55 5.99
N MET A 189 4.96 14.84 7.08
CA MET A 189 5.91 14.54 8.15
C MET A 189 7.10 13.74 7.62
N LEU A 190 6.82 12.70 6.83
CA LEU A 190 7.82 11.90 6.12
C LEU A 190 8.75 12.75 5.24
N SER A 191 8.17 13.66 4.44
CA SER A 191 8.95 14.53 3.54
C SER A 191 9.79 15.59 4.25
N VAL A 192 9.47 15.95 5.49
CA VAL A 192 10.15 17.04 6.22
C VAL A 192 11.18 16.52 7.22
N ILE A 193 10.88 15.41 7.88
CA ILE A 193 11.74 14.79 8.91
C ILE A 193 12.71 13.79 8.28
N GLU A 194 12.32 13.10 7.21
CA GLU A 194 13.07 11.97 6.63
C GLU A 194 13.51 10.96 7.71
N PRO A 195 12.60 10.32 8.46
CA PRO A 195 12.93 9.53 9.65
C PRO A 195 13.75 8.26 9.33
N ASP A 196 14.42 7.68 10.33
CA ASP A 196 15.12 6.39 10.19
C ASP A 196 14.12 5.22 10.24
N PHE A 197 13.04 5.37 11.04
CA PHE A 197 12.01 4.37 11.25
C PHE A 197 10.59 4.94 11.08
N LEU A 198 9.66 4.09 10.65
CA LEU A 198 8.24 4.38 10.62
C LEU A 198 7.45 3.24 11.24
N LYS A 199 6.60 3.55 12.21
CA LYS A 199 5.71 2.61 12.90
C LYS A 199 4.32 2.72 12.31
N VAL A 200 3.86 1.63 11.70
CA VAL A 200 2.52 1.50 11.13
C VAL A 200 1.56 1.20 12.26
N ASP A 201 0.63 2.12 12.50
CA ASP A 201 -0.31 2.04 13.62
C ASP A 201 -1.10 0.72 13.62
N ARG A 202 -1.41 0.26 14.83
CA ARG A 202 -2.23 -0.92 15.11
C ARG A 202 -3.57 -0.89 14.35
N HIS A 203 -4.17 0.27 14.11
CA HIS A 203 -5.41 0.38 13.34
C HIS A 203 -5.29 -0.29 11.97
N PHE A 204 -4.13 -0.18 11.31
CA PHE A 204 -3.89 -0.78 9.99
C PHE A 204 -3.51 -2.25 10.06
N ILE A 205 -2.95 -2.70 11.17
CA ILE A 205 -2.58 -4.11 11.37
C ILE A 205 -3.76 -4.97 11.81
N THR A 206 -4.66 -4.41 12.63
CA THR A 206 -5.80 -5.15 13.18
C THR A 206 -6.72 -5.66 12.07
N ASN A 207 -6.93 -6.97 12.00
CA ASN A 207 -7.69 -7.69 10.97
C ASN A 207 -7.17 -7.50 9.52
N ILE A 208 -5.87 -7.24 9.33
CA ILE A 208 -5.27 -7.08 8.01
C ILE A 208 -5.38 -8.34 7.12
N ASP A 209 -5.53 -9.53 7.74
CA ASP A 209 -5.83 -10.80 7.08
C ASP A 209 -7.19 -10.81 6.37
N ARG A 210 -8.13 -10.00 6.84
CA ARG A 210 -9.53 -9.95 6.38
C ARG A 210 -9.86 -8.66 5.65
N ASP A 211 -9.04 -7.63 5.83
CA ASP A 211 -9.24 -6.30 5.28
C ASP A 211 -8.21 -6.02 4.19
N SER A 212 -8.66 -6.22 2.95
CA SER A 212 -7.82 -6.02 1.80
C SER A 212 -7.47 -4.54 1.52
N PHE A 213 -8.20 -3.57 2.09
CA PHE A 213 -7.81 -2.17 2.03
C PHE A 213 -6.56 -1.94 2.89
N LYS A 214 -6.60 -2.41 4.14
CA LYS A 214 -5.45 -2.35 5.06
C LYS A 214 -4.24 -3.09 4.50
N HIS A 215 -4.47 -4.27 3.92
CA HIS A 215 -3.43 -5.05 3.25
C HIS A 215 -2.69 -4.25 2.17
N ASN A 216 -3.42 -3.63 1.23
CA ASN A 216 -2.82 -2.85 0.15
C ASN A 216 -2.20 -1.54 0.64
N LEU A 217 -2.77 -0.91 1.67
CA LEU A 217 -2.25 0.33 2.22
C LEU A 217 -0.92 0.10 2.93
N VAL A 218 -0.83 -0.93 3.77
CA VAL A 218 0.41 -1.30 4.48
C VAL A 218 1.52 -1.69 3.49
N ASP A 219 1.19 -2.45 2.45
CA ASP A 219 2.10 -2.80 1.35
C ASP A 219 2.62 -1.57 0.58
N ALA A 220 1.73 -0.60 0.28
CA ALA A 220 2.12 0.65 -0.35
C ALA A 220 3.01 1.51 0.55
N ILE A 221 2.67 1.62 1.84
CA ILE A 221 3.47 2.36 2.84
C ILE A 221 4.86 1.73 2.95
N ALA A 222 4.94 0.40 3.09
CA ALA A 222 6.20 -0.33 3.15
C ALA A 222 7.06 -0.04 1.91
N THR A 223 6.48 -0.24 0.71
CA THR A 223 7.17 0.00 -0.56
C THR A 223 7.73 1.43 -0.68
N VAL A 224 6.97 2.44 -0.28
CA VAL A 224 7.42 3.85 -0.31
C VAL A 224 8.54 4.09 0.69
N CYS A 225 8.41 3.56 1.91
CA CYS A 225 9.42 3.70 2.96
C CYS A 225 10.76 3.09 2.53
N HIS A 226 10.77 1.88 1.95
CA HIS A 226 12.02 1.26 1.49
C HIS A 226 12.70 2.01 0.36
N LYS A 227 11.92 2.59 -0.57
CA LYS A 227 12.47 3.47 -1.62
C LYS A 227 13.14 4.71 -1.04
N LEU A 228 12.70 5.16 0.13
CA LEU A 228 13.27 6.28 0.86
C LEU A 228 14.36 5.86 1.87
N GLY A 229 14.67 4.56 1.97
CA GLY A 229 15.64 4.03 2.94
C GLY A 229 15.15 4.02 4.40
N ILE A 230 13.83 4.06 4.61
CA ILE A 230 13.19 4.09 5.93
C ILE A 230 12.83 2.66 6.34
N THR A 231 13.16 2.28 7.57
CA THR A 231 12.85 0.95 8.14
C THR A 231 11.42 0.93 8.69
N VAL A 232 10.63 -0.09 8.37
CA VAL A 232 9.20 -0.15 8.72
C VAL A 232 8.93 -1.14 9.84
N ILE A 233 8.16 -0.69 10.84
CA ILE A 233 7.71 -1.46 11.99
C ILE A 233 6.19 -1.64 11.88
N ALA A 234 5.70 -2.88 11.98
CA ALA A 234 4.27 -3.14 12.11
C ALA A 234 3.89 -3.36 13.58
N GLU A 235 2.93 -2.57 14.05
CA GLU A 235 2.53 -2.56 15.46
C GLU A 235 1.19 -3.23 15.73
N GLY A 236 0.99 -3.64 16.99
CA GLY A 236 -0.29 -4.15 17.44
C GLY A 236 -0.68 -5.48 16.82
N ILE A 237 0.29 -6.32 16.48
CA ILE A 237 0.05 -7.69 16.02
C ILE A 237 -0.49 -8.53 17.19
N GLU A 238 -1.74 -8.98 17.09
CA GLU A 238 -2.41 -9.73 18.16
C GLU A 238 -2.83 -11.13 17.73
N ARG A 239 -2.91 -11.40 16.43
CA ARG A 239 -3.37 -12.68 15.89
C ARG A 239 -2.33 -13.35 14.98
N PRO A 240 -2.17 -14.69 15.03
CA PRO A 240 -1.28 -15.42 14.12
C PRO A 240 -1.55 -15.15 12.65
N GLU A 241 -2.82 -14.96 12.28
CA GLU A 241 -3.22 -14.69 10.91
C GLU A 241 -2.80 -13.28 10.45
N GLU A 242 -2.76 -12.30 11.35
CA GLU A 242 -2.21 -10.96 11.08
C GLU A 242 -0.69 -11.04 10.86
N LEU A 243 0.00 -11.83 11.69
CA LEU A 243 1.44 -12.07 11.55
C LEU A 243 1.78 -12.76 10.21
N GLU A 244 0.98 -13.76 9.80
CA GLU A 244 1.17 -14.43 8.51
C GLU A 244 0.90 -13.49 7.33
N ALA A 245 -0.15 -12.67 7.42
CA ALA A 245 -0.42 -11.65 6.41
C ALA A 245 0.74 -10.64 6.32
N ILE A 246 1.28 -10.21 7.46
CA ILE A 246 2.42 -9.28 7.53
C ILE A 246 3.70 -9.88 6.98
N ALA A 247 3.92 -11.18 7.16
CA ALA A 247 5.10 -11.87 6.67
C ALA A 247 5.25 -11.82 5.14
N ARG A 248 4.16 -11.53 4.41
CA ARG A 248 4.13 -11.39 2.95
C ARG A 248 4.47 -9.99 2.46
N PHE A 249 4.55 -9.00 3.36
CA PHE A 249 5.00 -7.65 3.04
C PHE A 249 6.48 -7.49 3.35
N ASP A 250 7.08 -6.46 2.77
CA ASP A 250 8.49 -6.12 3.03
C ASP A 250 8.71 -5.47 4.41
N ILE A 251 7.91 -5.78 5.43
CA ILE A 251 8.05 -5.16 6.75
C ILE A 251 9.33 -5.69 7.44
N ASP A 252 10.12 -4.78 8.01
CA ASP A 252 11.43 -5.11 8.59
C ASP A 252 11.31 -5.62 10.03
N LEU A 253 10.47 -4.95 10.81
CA LEU A 253 10.37 -5.07 12.26
C LEU A 253 8.92 -5.29 12.70
N LEU A 254 8.75 -6.05 13.79
CA LEU A 254 7.44 -6.52 14.25
C LEU A 254 7.26 -6.27 15.74
N GLN A 255 6.08 -5.77 16.11
CA GLN A 255 5.70 -5.51 17.49
C GLN A 255 4.22 -5.84 17.74
N GLY A 256 3.92 -6.48 18.87
CA GLY A 256 2.53 -6.81 19.20
C GLY A 256 2.40 -7.82 20.33
N PHE A 257 1.21 -7.88 20.93
CA PHE A 257 0.94 -8.73 22.09
C PHE A 257 0.99 -10.23 21.79
N LEU A 258 0.84 -10.61 20.51
CA LEU A 258 1.06 -11.99 20.08
C LEU A 258 2.52 -12.41 20.27
N LEU A 259 3.45 -11.48 20.01
CA LEU A 259 4.90 -11.73 20.07
C LEU A 259 5.37 -11.65 21.51
N GLU A 260 5.16 -10.49 22.14
CA GLU A 260 5.39 -10.27 23.56
C GLU A 260 4.66 -9.02 24.06
N ARG A 261 4.10 -9.10 25.27
CA ARG A 261 3.47 -7.96 25.94
C ARG A 261 4.52 -7.10 26.67
N PRO A 262 4.25 -5.80 26.88
CA PRO A 262 5.11 -4.96 27.72
C PRO A 262 5.30 -5.56 29.11
N GLY A 263 6.54 -5.62 29.59
CA GLY A 263 6.90 -6.18 30.90
C GLY A 263 7.87 -5.30 31.68
N PRO A 264 8.06 -5.55 32.98
CA PRO A 264 8.96 -4.77 33.83
C PRO A 264 10.46 -5.03 33.61
N ASP A 265 10.81 -6.07 32.85
CA ASP A 265 12.16 -6.55 32.59
C ASP A 265 12.47 -6.56 31.08
N LEU A 266 13.76 -6.55 30.72
CA LEU A 266 14.21 -6.68 29.33
C LEU A 266 14.22 -8.15 28.90
N SER A 267 13.27 -8.53 28.05
CA SER A 267 13.16 -9.87 27.47
C SER A 267 14.45 -10.33 26.77
N ARG A 268 14.71 -11.64 26.79
CA ARG A 268 15.76 -12.29 25.99
C ARG A 268 15.20 -13.30 25.00
N GLN A 269 13.88 -13.26 24.79
CA GLN A 269 13.20 -14.18 23.90
C GLN A 269 13.66 -13.97 22.46
N GLN A 270 13.81 -15.07 21.71
CA GLN A 270 14.03 -15.05 20.28
C GLN A 270 12.85 -15.74 19.61
N LEU A 271 12.32 -15.11 18.57
CA LEU A 271 11.30 -15.70 17.73
C LEU A 271 11.95 -16.62 16.69
N ALA A 272 11.21 -17.63 16.25
CA ALA A 272 11.60 -18.33 15.03
C ALA A 272 11.62 -17.31 13.87
N PRO A 273 12.67 -17.28 13.03
CA PRO A 273 12.70 -16.43 11.86
C PRO A 273 11.45 -16.67 11.01
N LEU A 274 10.75 -15.59 10.64
CA LEU A 274 9.64 -15.65 9.69
C LEU A 274 10.23 -15.78 8.28
N VAL A 275 10.78 -16.96 7.99
CA VAL A 275 11.19 -17.34 6.64
C VAL A 275 9.91 -17.65 5.88
N VAL A 276 9.58 -16.79 4.92
CA VAL A 276 8.63 -17.16 3.88
C VAL A 276 9.24 -18.37 3.18
N ARG A 277 8.67 -19.56 3.40
CA ARG A 277 8.90 -20.66 2.48
C ARG A 277 8.29 -20.21 1.16
N ASP A 278 9.09 -20.19 0.09
CA ASP A 278 8.62 -20.05 -1.31
C ASP A 278 7.73 -21.24 -1.76
N ASP A 279 7.15 -21.98 -0.80
CA ASP A 279 6.14 -23.00 -1.03
C ASP A 279 4.79 -22.39 -0.72
N VAL A 280 4.13 -21.79 -1.71
CA VAL A 280 2.73 -22.08 -2.04
C VAL A 280 2.48 -21.57 -3.47
N SER A 281 2.24 -22.55 -4.34
CA SER A 281 1.30 -22.50 -5.47
C SER A 281 0.12 -21.54 -5.25
N TYR A 282 0.32 -20.27 -5.57
CA TYR A 282 -0.76 -19.30 -5.69
C TYR A 282 -1.43 -19.53 -7.04
N CYS A 283 -2.66 -20.02 -7.05
CA CYS A 283 -3.51 -20.00 -8.23
C CYS A 283 -3.87 -18.54 -8.54
N PRO A 284 -3.40 -17.93 -9.64
CA PRO A 284 -3.89 -16.65 -10.07
C PRO A 284 -5.08 -16.92 -10.98
N GLU A 285 -6.26 -16.48 -10.56
CA GLU A 285 -7.38 -16.30 -11.48
C GLU A 285 -6.90 -15.50 -12.71
N ALA A 286 -7.34 -15.94 -13.88
CA ALA A 286 -6.86 -15.49 -15.17
C ALA A 286 -7.05 -13.97 -15.36
N PRO A 287 -5.99 -13.19 -15.67
CA PRO A 287 -6.17 -11.82 -16.11
C PRO A 287 -6.43 -11.81 -17.62
N GLY A 288 -7.67 -11.52 -18.00
CA GLY A 288 -8.07 -11.42 -19.39
C GLY A 288 -9.56 -11.16 -19.64
N GLU A 289 -10.39 -11.17 -18.60
CA GLU A 289 -11.78 -10.75 -18.75
C GLU A 289 -11.89 -9.24 -18.50
N ALA A 290 -12.71 -8.58 -19.32
CA ALA A 290 -13.19 -7.24 -19.02
C ALA A 290 -13.61 -7.22 -17.54
N CYS A 291 -13.15 -6.23 -16.78
CA CYS A 291 -13.49 -6.13 -15.36
C CYS A 291 -14.98 -5.84 -15.29
N THR A 292 -15.79 -6.87 -15.18
CA THR A 292 -17.24 -6.73 -15.09
C THR A 292 -17.61 -6.64 -13.62
N ILE A 293 -18.66 -5.88 -13.32
CA ILE A 293 -19.12 -5.71 -11.93
C ILE A 293 -19.55 -7.02 -11.28
N GLY A 294 -19.88 -8.04 -12.09
CA GLY A 294 -20.26 -9.38 -11.64
C GLY A 294 -19.24 -10.08 -10.74
N ALA A 295 -17.94 -9.74 -10.85
CA ALA A 295 -16.88 -10.33 -10.04
C ALA A 295 -16.82 -9.80 -8.59
N THR A 296 -17.43 -8.63 -8.33
CA THR A 296 -17.39 -7.96 -7.01
C THR A 296 -18.71 -8.12 -6.24
N VAL A 297 -19.63 -8.96 -6.73
CA VAL A 297 -20.99 -9.10 -6.19
C VAL A 297 -20.98 -9.85 -4.86
N LYS A 298 -21.65 -9.27 -3.86
CA LYS A 298 -21.99 -9.94 -2.60
C LYS A 298 -23.47 -10.25 -2.59
N TYR A 299 -23.83 -11.48 -2.26
CA TYR A 299 -25.23 -11.86 -2.11
C TYR A 299 -25.77 -11.29 -0.80
N ILE A 300 -26.82 -10.47 -0.88
CA ILE A 300 -27.60 -10.03 0.28
C ILE A 300 -28.97 -10.68 0.14
N GLU A 301 -29.40 -11.39 1.17
CA GLU A 301 -30.73 -11.99 1.18
C GLU A 301 -31.78 -10.88 0.97
N PRO A 302 -32.63 -10.95 -0.07
CA PRO A 302 -33.56 -9.87 -0.38
C PRO A 302 -34.80 -9.89 0.52
N LEU A 303 -35.53 -8.79 0.56
CA LEU A 303 -36.86 -8.72 1.17
C LEU A 303 -37.94 -8.92 0.11
N SER A 304 -39.03 -9.61 0.49
CA SER A 304 -40.26 -9.64 -0.27
C SER A 304 -40.99 -8.30 -0.15
N PRO A 305 -41.67 -7.80 -1.20
CA PRO A 305 -42.44 -6.54 -1.12
C PRO A 305 -43.57 -6.57 -0.07
N GLN A 306 -44.02 -7.76 0.35
CA GLN A 306 -45.04 -7.98 1.38
C GLN A 306 -44.46 -8.06 2.80
N HIS A 307 -43.13 -8.13 2.97
CA HIS A 307 -42.54 -8.10 4.30
C HIS A 307 -42.85 -6.79 5.04
N SER A 308 -42.98 -6.86 6.36
CA SER A 308 -43.17 -5.69 7.21
C SER A 308 -41.90 -4.85 7.30
N LEU A 309 -42.04 -3.54 7.46
CA LEU A 309 -40.91 -2.66 7.78
C LEU A 309 -40.17 -3.08 9.06
N MET A 310 -40.82 -3.79 9.99
CA MET A 310 -40.16 -4.32 11.19
C MET A 310 -39.14 -5.40 10.88
N THR A 311 -39.40 -6.23 9.86
CA THR A 311 -38.42 -7.20 9.37
C THR A 311 -37.20 -6.50 8.77
N ALA A 312 -37.40 -5.40 8.02
CA ALA A 312 -36.29 -4.59 7.51
C ALA A 312 -35.49 -3.93 8.65
N HIS A 313 -36.19 -3.36 9.65
CA HIS A 313 -35.57 -2.75 10.82
C HIS A 313 -34.73 -3.73 11.63
N GLN A 314 -35.27 -4.92 11.92
CA GLN A 314 -34.55 -5.96 12.66
C GLN A 314 -33.26 -6.34 11.94
N ARG A 315 -33.30 -6.57 10.62
CA ARG A 315 -32.11 -6.89 9.83
C ARG A 315 -31.06 -5.79 9.85
N PHE A 316 -31.46 -4.52 9.81
CA PHE A 316 -30.52 -3.41 9.97
C PHE A 316 -29.95 -3.31 11.40
N MET A 317 -30.71 -3.65 12.44
CA MET A 317 -30.19 -3.61 13.81
C MET A 317 -29.26 -4.79 14.12
N GLU A 318 -29.51 -5.96 13.55
CA GLU A 318 -28.69 -7.16 13.72
C GLU A 318 -27.34 -7.05 12.98
N ASP A 319 -27.33 -6.43 11.79
CA ASP A 319 -26.11 -6.18 11.04
C ASP A 319 -25.88 -4.67 10.83
N VAL A 320 -24.99 -4.10 11.64
CA VAL A 320 -24.59 -2.69 11.56
C VAL A 320 -23.84 -2.38 10.26
N LYS A 321 -23.22 -3.39 9.61
CA LYS A 321 -22.49 -3.22 8.35
C LYS A 321 -23.41 -3.23 7.13
N LEU A 322 -24.66 -3.70 7.28
CA LEU A 322 -25.65 -3.74 6.21
C LEU A 322 -26.14 -2.32 5.87
N GLN A 323 -25.68 -1.79 4.73
CA GLN A 323 -26.02 -0.44 4.26
C GLN A 323 -27.30 -0.40 3.42
N GLY A 324 -27.67 -1.50 2.76
CA GLY A 324 -28.97 -1.61 2.13
C GLY A 324 -29.41 -3.02 1.83
N ILE A 325 -30.72 -3.18 1.64
CA ILE A 325 -31.38 -4.47 1.43
C ILE A 325 -32.16 -4.40 0.12
N PRO A 326 -31.89 -5.29 -0.85
CA PRO A 326 -32.65 -5.34 -2.09
C PRO A 326 -34.05 -5.90 -1.83
N VAL A 327 -35.03 -5.38 -2.57
CA VAL A 327 -36.40 -5.87 -2.58
C VAL A 327 -36.63 -6.60 -3.89
N VAL A 328 -36.97 -7.88 -3.79
CA VAL A 328 -37.07 -8.79 -4.93
C VAL A 328 -38.43 -9.47 -4.91
N ASP A 329 -39.08 -9.53 -6.06
CA ASP A 329 -40.31 -10.28 -6.28
C ASP A 329 -40.11 -11.23 -7.46
N GLU A 330 -40.43 -12.51 -7.26
CA GLU A 330 -40.24 -13.56 -8.29
C GLU A 330 -38.86 -13.52 -8.99
N GLN A 331 -37.78 -13.30 -8.22
CA GLN A 331 -36.38 -13.13 -8.68
C GLN A 331 -36.06 -11.83 -9.43
N ARG A 332 -37.00 -10.90 -9.60
CA ARG A 332 -36.79 -9.59 -10.23
C ARG A 332 -36.58 -8.50 -9.17
N VAL A 333 -35.58 -7.65 -9.39
CA VAL A 333 -35.29 -6.53 -8.49
C VAL A 333 -36.36 -5.44 -8.67
N LEU A 334 -37.14 -5.18 -7.62
CA LEU A 334 -38.12 -4.09 -7.59
C LEU A 334 -37.53 -2.79 -7.06
N GLY A 335 -36.52 -2.89 -6.19
CA GLY A 335 -35.76 -1.73 -5.71
C GLY A 335 -34.87 -2.08 -4.54
N MET A 336 -34.46 -1.07 -3.77
CA MET A 336 -33.53 -1.23 -2.67
C MET A 336 -33.86 -0.31 -1.51
N LEU A 337 -33.84 -0.84 -0.28
CA LEU A 337 -33.94 -0.06 0.94
C LEU A 337 -32.55 0.32 1.42
N ASN A 338 -32.25 1.63 1.49
CA ASN A 338 -31.03 2.13 2.11
C ASN A 338 -31.23 2.35 3.62
N ARG A 339 -30.29 1.87 4.44
CA ARG A 339 -30.30 1.96 5.90
C ARG A 339 -30.49 3.38 6.40
N MET A 340 -29.67 4.33 5.93
CA MET A 340 -29.68 5.71 6.41
C MET A 340 -31.04 6.35 6.16
N HIS A 341 -31.57 6.17 4.93
CA HIS A 341 -32.88 6.71 4.56
C HIS A 341 -34.03 6.06 5.33
N PHE A 342 -33.96 4.74 5.50
CA PHE A 342 -34.96 3.97 6.21
C PHE A 342 -35.05 4.38 7.68
N LEU A 343 -33.91 4.51 8.36
CA LEU A 343 -33.86 4.93 9.76
C LEU A 343 -34.29 6.40 9.93
N GLU A 344 -33.79 7.31 9.10
CA GLU A 344 -34.08 8.75 9.19
C GLU A 344 -35.57 9.03 8.93
N LYS A 345 -36.13 8.51 7.82
CA LYS A 345 -37.50 8.85 7.40
C LYS A 345 -38.58 7.99 8.04
N GLN A 346 -38.35 6.69 8.19
CA GLN A 346 -39.40 5.75 8.60
C GLN A 346 -39.36 5.43 10.10
N MET A 347 -38.17 5.40 10.73
CA MET A 347 -38.06 5.05 12.15
C MET A 347 -38.09 6.29 13.05
N VAL A 348 -37.27 7.30 12.75
CA VAL A 348 -37.26 8.56 13.52
C VAL A 348 -38.37 9.48 13.02
N GLY A 349 -38.37 9.78 11.72
CA GLY A 349 -39.30 10.73 11.10
C GLY A 349 -39.08 12.18 11.59
N PRO A 350 -39.69 13.19 10.94
CA PRO A 350 -39.46 14.60 11.26
C PRO A 350 -39.90 15.02 12.68
N HIS A 351 -40.70 14.21 13.36
CA HIS A 351 -41.26 14.51 14.69
C HIS A 351 -41.03 13.39 15.73
N GLY A 352 -40.19 12.39 15.46
CA GLY A 352 -39.85 11.33 16.43
C GLY A 352 -40.90 10.22 16.62
N TYR A 353 -42.00 10.24 15.86
CA TYR A 353 -43.08 9.23 15.91
C TYR A 353 -43.05 8.25 14.72
N GLY A 354 -41.99 8.24 13.91
CA GLY A 354 -41.90 7.42 12.70
C GLY A 354 -42.16 5.93 12.95
N PHE A 355 -41.58 5.40 14.03
CA PHE A 355 -41.71 4.00 14.44
C PHE A 355 -43.17 3.56 14.67
N ALA A 356 -43.95 4.36 15.41
CA ALA A 356 -45.33 4.03 15.75
C ALA A 356 -46.29 4.11 14.53
N LEU A 357 -45.97 4.98 13.56
CA LEU A 357 -46.78 5.17 12.35
C LEU A 357 -46.45 4.17 11.23
N SER A 358 -45.26 3.55 11.28
CA SER A 358 -44.71 2.76 10.18
C SER A 358 -44.65 1.25 10.47
N ALA A 359 -44.87 0.81 11.71
CA ALA A 359 -44.72 -0.58 12.15
C ALA A 359 -45.60 -1.59 11.38
N HIS A 360 -46.78 -1.16 10.90
CA HIS A 360 -47.73 -2.02 10.17
C HIS A 360 -47.62 -1.93 8.64
N ARG A 361 -46.74 -1.07 8.10
CA ARG A 361 -46.61 -0.88 6.64
C ARG A 361 -45.77 -1.98 6.00
N ALA A 362 -45.99 -2.21 4.72
CA ALA A 362 -45.20 -3.15 3.93
C ALA A 362 -44.00 -2.45 3.28
N VAL A 363 -42.96 -3.22 2.96
CA VAL A 363 -41.75 -2.73 2.28
C VAL A 363 -42.05 -2.04 0.94
N LYS A 364 -43.03 -2.52 0.18
CA LYS A 364 -43.47 -1.89 -1.08
C LYS A 364 -43.97 -0.46 -0.92
N ASP A 365 -44.46 -0.07 0.27
CA ASP A 365 -45.08 1.24 0.48
C ASP A 365 -44.05 2.36 0.70
N VAL A 366 -42.76 2.01 0.83
CA VAL A 366 -41.65 2.95 1.10
C VAL A 366 -40.49 2.81 0.11
N LEU A 367 -40.64 1.94 -0.89
CA LEU A 367 -39.70 1.79 -1.99
C LEU A 367 -39.68 3.08 -2.82
N GLY A 368 -38.49 3.66 -2.99
CA GLY A 368 -38.27 4.78 -3.90
C GLY A 368 -37.80 4.31 -5.28
N ASP A 369 -37.96 5.15 -6.29
CA ASP A 369 -37.56 4.85 -7.67
C ASP A 369 -36.04 5.05 -7.93
N ASP A 370 -35.33 5.62 -6.96
CA ASP A 370 -33.92 6.03 -7.10
C ASP A 370 -32.95 4.95 -6.58
N PHE A 371 -32.67 3.91 -7.38
CA PHE A 371 -31.62 2.92 -7.11
C PHE A 371 -30.81 2.58 -8.37
N LEU A 372 -29.59 2.02 -8.23
CA LEU A 372 -28.79 1.58 -9.39
C LEU A 372 -29.03 0.10 -9.66
N LEU A 373 -29.55 -0.24 -10.84
CA LEU A 373 -29.55 -1.60 -11.35
C LEU A 373 -28.58 -1.71 -12.54
N VAL A 374 -27.67 -2.68 -12.48
CA VAL A 374 -26.74 -3.00 -13.57
C VAL A 374 -26.70 -4.50 -13.83
N GLU A 375 -26.39 -4.88 -15.06
CA GLU A 375 -26.17 -6.28 -15.41
C GLU A 375 -24.75 -6.70 -15.00
N ALA A 376 -24.59 -7.96 -14.62
CA ALA A 376 -23.32 -8.50 -14.12
C ALA A 376 -22.18 -8.38 -15.15
N ALA A 377 -22.52 -8.35 -16.44
CA ALA A 377 -21.56 -8.19 -17.53
C ALA A 377 -21.15 -6.72 -17.80
N THR A 378 -21.73 -5.74 -17.10
CA THR A 378 -21.39 -4.32 -17.30
C THR A 378 -19.94 -4.04 -16.85
N PRO A 379 -19.11 -3.39 -17.70
CA PRO A 379 -17.75 -2.99 -17.33
C PRO A 379 -17.71 -2.02 -16.14
N MET A 380 -16.76 -2.20 -15.24
CA MET A 380 -16.62 -1.40 -14.01
C MET A 380 -16.47 0.10 -14.29
N GLU A 381 -15.77 0.49 -15.36
CA GLU A 381 -15.58 1.89 -15.77
C GLU A 381 -16.91 2.55 -16.17
N GLU A 382 -17.78 1.80 -16.82
CA GLU A 382 -19.12 2.26 -17.18
C GLU A 382 -19.99 2.43 -15.94
N VAL A 383 -19.90 1.50 -14.98
CA VAL A 383 -20.62 1.63 -13.70
C VAL A 383 -20.18 2.89 -12.96
N VAL A 384 -18.87 3.17 -12.88
CA VAL A 384 -18.35 4.40 -12.25
C VAL A 384 -18.87 5.65 -12.96
N ARG A 385 -18.96 5.64 -14.29
CA ARG A 385 -19.56 6.75 -15.05
C ARG A 385 -21.04 6.96 -14.67
N ARG A 386 -21.81 5.88 -14.54
CA ARG A 386 -23.22 5.92 -14.11
C ARG A 386 -23.38 6.41 -12.66
N ILE A 387 -22.44 6.09 -11.77
CA ILE A 387 -22.40 6.63 -10.40
C ILE A 387 -22.15 8.14 -10.44
N LYS A 388 -21.14 8.61 -11.19
CA LYS A 388 -20.79 10.04 -11.30
C LYS A 388 -21.90 10.89 -11.93
N ALA A 389 -22.73 10.30 -12.80
CA ALA A 389 -23.86 10.97 -13.41
C ALA A 389 -25.03 11.23 -12.43
N ARG A 390 -25.01 10.62 -11.23
CA ARG A 390 -26.02 10.85 -10.20
C ARG A 390 -25.86 12.22 -9.57
N ARG A 391 -26.98 12.89 -9.31
CA ARG A 391 -27.02 14.18 -8.59
C ARG A 391 -27.46 13.95 -7.15
N GLY A 392 -26.80 14.61 -6.19
CA GLY A 392 -27.29 14.72 -4.81
C GLY A 392 -26.90 13.56 -3.86
N ARG A 393 -27.83 13.19 -2.96
CA ARG A 393 -27.59 12.35 -1.75
C ARG A 393 -27.45 10.83 -2.01
N HIS A 394 -27.45 10.39 -3.28
CA HIS A 394 -27.43 8.97 -3.71
C HIS A 394 -26.06 8.46 -4.16
N LEU A 395 -24.98 9.21 -3.92
CA LEU A 395 -23.62 8.83 -4.31
C LEU A 395 -23.03 7.68 -3.51
N TYR A 396 -23.61 7.34 -2.36
CA TYR A 396 -23.10 6.33 -1.42
C TYR A 396 -23.98 5.08 -1.33
N ASP A 397 -25.01 4.98 -2.17
CA ASP A 397 -25.94 3.84 -2.17
C ASP A 397 -25.31 2.61 -2.85
N ASP A 398 -25.46 1.42 -2.28
CA ASP A 398 -25.00 0.19 -2.94
C ASP A 398 -25.71 -0.03 -4.29
N ILE A 399 -25.05 -0.78 -5.16
CA ILE A 399 -25.47 -1.06 -6.52
C ILE A 399 -26.14 -2.43 -6.54
N CYS A 400 -27.37 -2.51 -7.05
CA CYS A 400 -28.01 -3.81 -7.32
C CYS A 400 -27.48 -4.38 -8.63
N VAL A 401 -27.09 -5.65 -8.60
CA VAL A 401 -26.58 -6.38 -9.77
C VAL A 401 -27.55 -7.50 -10.13
N ALA A 402 -27.94 -7.54 -11.39
CA ALA A 402 -28.72 -8.61 -11.97
C ALA A 402 -27.90 -9.41 -12.98
N ARG A 403 -28.30 -10.65 -13.26
CA ARG A 403 -27.81 -11.46 -14.37
C ARG A 403 -29.01 -11.98 -15.14
N ASN A 404 -29.13 -11.59 -16.41
CA ASN A 404 -30.28 -11.91 -17.25
C ASN A 404 -31.61 -11.47 -16.60
N GLY A 405 -31.63 -10.27 -16.00
CA GLY A 405 -32.81 -9.72 -15.32
C GLY A 405 -33.18 -10.39 -13.99
N LYS A 406 -32.40 -11.35 -13.51
CA LYS A 406 -32.57 -11.98 -12.19
C LYS A 406 -31.61 -11.39 -11.17
N TYR A 407 -32.08 -11.16 -9.94
CA TYR A 407 -31.24 -10.65 -8.86
C TYR A 407 -30.04 -11.59 -8.61
N LEU A 408 -28.84 -11.01 -8.66
CA LEU A 408 -27.58 -11.72 -8.41
C LEU A 408 -26.97 -11.33 -7.06
N GLY A 409 -27.04 -10.05 -6.70
CA GLY A 409 -26.46 -9.54 -5.46
C GLY A 409 -26.35 -8.02 -5.45
N THR A 410 -25.60 -7.47 -4.50
CA THR A 410 -25.27 -6.05 -4.45
C THR A 410 -23.75 -5.83 -4.45
N VAL A 411 -23.34 -4.63 -4.87
CA VAL A 411 -21.94 -4.18 -4.85
C VAL A 411 -21.89 -2.84 -4.14
N ALA A 412 -21.12 -2.77 -3.06
CA ALA A 412 -20.86 -1.51 -2.38
C ALA A 412 -19.96 -0.63 -3.25
N ILE A 413 -20.24 0.68 -3.30
CA ILE A 413 -19.51 1.62 -4.18
C ILE A 413 -18.02 1.68 -3.83
N ASN A 414 -17.67 1.63 -2.54
CA ASN A 414 -16.27 1.57 -2.10
C ASN A 414 -15.57 0.29 -2.59
N ALA A 415 -16.24 -0.87 -2.52
CA ALA A 415 -15.69 -2.13 -3.05
C ALA A 415 -15.48 -2.08 -4.56
N LEU A 416 -16.34 -1.38 -5.31
CA LEU A 416 -16.15 -1.15 -6.75
C LEU A 416 -14.91 -0.28 -7.02
N LEU A 417 -14.74 0.82 -6.27
CA LEU A 417 -13.56 1.69 -6.40
C LEU A 417 -12.27 0.96 -6.02
N GLU A 418 -12.29 0.18 -4.93
CA GLU A 418 -11.18 -0.68 -4.50
C GLU A 418 -10.78 -1.70 -5.56
N ALA A 419 -11.75 -2.34 -6.22
CA ALA A 419 -11.48 -3.31 -7.29
C ALA A 419 -10.74 -2.65 -8.48
N ILE A 420 -11.13 -1.43 -8.85
CA ILE A 420 -10.49 -0.66 -9.93
C ILE A 420 -9.08 -0.20 -9.51
N THR A 421 -8.92 0.31 -8.29
CA THR A 421 -7.63 0.78 -7.78
C THR A 421 -6.65 -0.38 -7.60
N ARG A 422 -7.08 -1.54 -7.08
CA ARG A 422 -6.26 -2.75 -6.98
C ARG A 422 -5.74 -3.18 -8.35
N LYS A 423 -6.60 -3.18 -9.37
CA LYS A 423 -6.20 -3.51 -10.73
C LYS A 423 -5.19 -2.50 -11.29
N SER A 424 -5.38 -1.21 -11.00
CA SER A 424 -4.45 -0.14 -11.42
C SER A 424 -3.08 -0.27 -10.74
N ILE A 425 -3.04 -0.67 -9.47
CA ILE A 425 -1.78 -0.89 -8.71
C ILE A 425 -1.08 -2.19 -9.15
N GLN A 426 -1.84 -3.25 -9.44
CA GLN A 426 -1.28 -4.50 -9.99
C GLN A 426 -0.63 -4.28 -11.36
N LEU A 427 -1.18 -3.40 -12.20
CA LEU A 427 -0.56 -3.02 -13.47
C LEU A 427 0.73 -2.21 -13.27
N ALA A 428 0.84 -1.44 -12.19
CA ALA A 428 2.00 -0.59 -11.89
C ALA A 428 3.18 -1.32 -11.23
N LYS A 429 2.94 -2.39 -10.46
CA LYS A 429 3.96 -3.07 -9.64
C LYS A 429 5.04 -3.85 -10.39
N GLY A 430 4.89 -4.07 -11.69
CA GLY A 430 5.97 -4.59 -12.52
C GLY A 430 6.01 -3.94 -13.89
N ALA A 431 5.59 -2.68 -13.97
CA ALA A 431 5.80 -1.86 -15.15
C ALA A 431 7.24 -1.32 -15.17
N ASN A 432 7.80 -1.16 -16.36
CA ASN A 432 9.06 -0.49 -16.58
C ASN A 432 8.94 0.99 -16.16
N PRO A 433 9.86 1.51 -15.33
CA PRO A 433 9.74 2.83 -14.72
C PRO A 433 9.76 3.98 -15.73
N LEU A 434 10.33 3.76 -16.92
CA LEU A 434 10.47 4.78 -17.95
C LEU A 434 9.25 4.86 -18.87
N SER A 435 8.71 3.72 -19.30
CA SER A 435 7.60 3.67 -20.26
C SER A 435 6.23 3.39 -19.63
N GLY A 436 6.17 2.93 -18.38
CA GLY A 436 4.92 2.49 -17.74
C GLY A 436 4.34 1.18 -18.29
N LEU A 437 5.03 0.50 -19.21
CA LEU A 437 4.61 -0.77 -19.81
C LEU A 437 5.00 -1.98 -18.93
N PRO A 438 4.25 -3.09 -18.95
CA PRO A 438 4.63 -4.32 -18.25
C PRO A 438 6.09 -4.75 -18.51
N GLY A 439 6.84 -5.04 -17.45
CA GLY A 439 8.25 -5.43 -17.46
C GLY A 439 8.46 -6.96 -17.42
N ASN A 440 9.72 -7.37 -17.21
CA ASN A 440 10.14 -8.77 -17.38
C ASN A 440 9.34 -9.80 -16.59
N GLU A 441 8.95 -9.52 -15.35
CA GLU A 441 8.17 -10.47 -14.54
C GLU A 441 6.79 -10.74 -15.16
N PHE A 442 6.12 -9.68 -15.63
CA PHE A 442 4.82 -9.78 -16.30
C PHE A 442 4.92 -10.47 -17.66
N ILE A 443 5.99 -10.19 -18.41
CA ILE A 443 6.28 -10.83 -19.70
C ILE A 443 6.44 -12.35 -19.50
N GLN A 444 7.30 -12.78 -18.58
CA GLN A 444 7.56 -14.18 -18.27
C GLN A 444 6.27 -14.91 -17.85
N ARG A 445 5.49 -14.27 -16.96
CA ARG A 445 4.21 -14.83 -16.48
C ARG A 445 3.19 -15.00 -17.61
N THR A 446 3.10 -14.02 -18.51
CA THR A 446 2.18 -14.06 -19.65
C THR A 446 2.56 -15.18 -20.61
N VAL A 447 3.84 -15.30 -20.97
CA VAL A 447 4.34 -16.39 -21.82
C VAL A 447 4.11 -17.75 -21.15
N ALA A 448 4.46 -17.91 -19.87
CA ALA A 448 4.24 -19.15 -19.13
C ALA A 448 2.76 -19.57 -19.13
N THR A 449 1.83 -18.61 -19.01
CA THR A 449 0.39 -18.87 -19.05
C THR A 449 -0.07 -19.41 -20.41
N PHE A 450 0.44 -18.85 -21.51
CA PHE A 450 0.10 -19.35 -22.84
C PHE A 450 0.68 -20.75 -23.10
N LEU A 451 1.91 -21.01 -22.67
CA LEU A 451 2.56 -22.32 -22.79
C LEU A 451 1.83 -23.39 -21.99
N GLN A 452 1.48 -23.11 -20.73
CA GLN A 452 0.71 -24.03 -19.87
C GLN A 452 -0.65 -24.40 -20.47
N ARG A 453 -1.32 -23.43 -21.10
CA ARG A 453 -2.63 -23.63 -21.75
C ARG A 453 -2.54 -24.30 -23.12
N LYS A 454 -1.34 -24.57 -23.63
CA LYS A 454 -1.07 -25.14 -24.97
C LYS A 454 -1.76 -24.35 -26.08
N VAL A 455 -1.74 -23.02 -25.95
CA VAL A 455 -2.30 -22.11 -26.94
C VAL A 455 -1.16 -21.57 -27.79
N ASN A 456 -1.32 -21.57 -29.12
CA ASN A 456 -0.34 -20.98 -30.03
C ASN A 456 -0.44 -19.44 -30.02
N PHE A 457 0.70 -18.78 -29.96
CA PHE A 457 0.88 -17.33 -30.00
C PHE A 457 2.14 -16.95 -30.80
N ASP A 458 2.17 -15.71 -31.29
CA ASP A 458 3.36 -15.10 -31.87
C ASP A 458 3.93 -14.09 -30.88
N VAL A 459 5.25 -14.00 -30.84
CA VAL A 459 5.98 -13.00 -30.05
C VAL A 459 6.85 -12.16 -30.98
N CYS A 460 6.67 -10.86 -30.94
CA CYS A 460 7.44 -9.88 -31.68
C CYS A 460 8.38 -9.16 -30.70
N TYR A 461 9.68 -9.38 -30.86
CA TYR A 461 10.71 -8.62 -30.15
C TYR A 461 11.12 -7.44 -31.01
N ILE A 462 11.07 -6.24 -30.44
CA ILE A 462 11.26 -4.97 -31.14
C ILE A 462 12.44 -4.27 -30.48
N ASP A 463 13.42 -3.87 -31.27
CA ASP A 463 14.61 -3.14 -30.81
C ASP A 463 14.83 -1.88 -31.66
N ILE A 464 15.30 -0.81 -31.01
CA ILE A 464 15.65 0.44 -31.68
C ILE A 464 17.10 0.37 -32.16
N ASP A 465 17.30 0.44 -33.47
CA ASP A 465 18.65 0.37 -34.06
C ASP A 465 19.49 1.61 -33.72
N ASP A 466 20.78 1.40 -33.46
CA ASP A 466 21.75 2.46 -33.18
C ASP A 466 21.33 3.47 -32.09
N PHE A 467 20.56 3.02 -31.09
CA PHE A 467 20.02 3.89 -30.05
C PHE A 467 21.10 4.50 -29.12
N LYS A 468 22.21 3.80 -28.89
CA LYS A 468 23.31 4.34 -28.07
C LYS A 468 23.98 5.56 -28.75
N PRO A 469 24.43 5.49 -30.02
CA PRO A 469 24.86 6.68 -30.77
C PRO A 469 23.85 7.83 -30.76
N TYR A 470 22.55 7.51 -30.82
CA TYR A 470 21.50 8.52 -30.72
C TYR A 470 21.54 9.24 -29.37
N ASN A 471 21.59 8.52 -28.25
CA ASN A 471 21.68 9.10 -26.91
C ASN A 471 22.95 9.93 -26.72
N ASP A 472 24.08 9.46 -27.27
CA ASP A 472 25.36 10.16 -27.17
C ASP A 472 25.34 11.51 -27.93
N TYR A 473 24.52 11.65 -28.98
CA TYR A 473 24.39 12.87 -29.78
C TYR A 473 23.27 13.81 -29.29
N TYR A 474 22.07 13.27 -29.06
CA TYR A 474 20.87 14.04 -28.71
C TYR A 474 20.64 14.21 -27.21
N GLY A 475 21.36 13.45 -26.37
CA GLY A 475 21.22 13.45 -24.91
C GLY A 475 20.19 12.43 -24.40
N PHE A 476 20.42 11.96 -23.18
CA PHE A 476 19.59 10.93 -22.53
C PHE A 476 18.12 11.35 -22.35
N GLU A 477 17.83 12.62 -22.06
CA GLU A 477 16.43 13.09 -21.94
C GLU A 477 15.64 12.91 -23.24
N LYS A 478 16.29 13.14 -24.39
CA LYS A 478 15.66 12.95 -25.70
C LYS A 478 15.55 11.47 -26.05
N GLY A 479 16.51 10.65 -25.62
CA GLY A 479 16.44 9.18 -25.66
C GLY A 479 15.24 8.61 -24.88
N ASP A 480 15.07 9.06 -23.65
CA ASP A 480 13.97 8.67 -22.77
C ASP A 480 12.60 9.02 -23.39
N MET A 481 12.50 10.21 -24.01
CA MET A 481 11.33 10.62 -24.79
C MET A 481 11.07 9.67 -25.97
N VAL A 482 12.10 9.25 -26.71
CA VAL A 482 11.96 8.28 -27.81
C VAL A 482 11.38 6.96 -27.30
N ILE A 483 11.91 6.41 -26.21
CA ILE A 483 11.43 5.17 -25.59
C ILE A 483 9.95 5.30 -25.19
N GLN A 484 9.57 6.41 -24.56
CA GLN A 484 8.18 6.66 -24.15
C GLN A 484 7.23 6.77 -25.34
N ARG A 485 7.63 7.50 -26.39
CA ARG A 485 6.79 7.71 -27.59
C ARG A 485 6.64 6.45 -28.41
N ILE A 486 7.69 5.65 -28.56
CA ILE A 486 7.62 4.33 -29.21
C ILE A 486 6.77 3.36 -28.38
N GLY A 487 6.95 3.34 -27.06
CA GLY A 487 6.11 2.54 -26.16
C GLY A 487 4.62 2.84 -26.31
N GLN A 488 4.26 4.13 -26.34
CA GLN A 488 2.87 4.56 -26.55
C GLN A 488 2.35 4.20 -27.95
N LEU A 489 3.18 4.38 -29.00
CA LEU A 489 2.84 4.00 -30.37
C LEU A 489 2.47 2.51 -30.45
N ILE A 490 3.29 1.64 -29.83
CA ILE A 490 3.04 0.20 -29.82
C ILE A 490 1.72 -0.12 -29.11
N VAL A 491 1.42 0.56 -27.99
CA VAL A 491 0.15 0.39 -27.27
C VAL A 491 -1.05 0.81 -28.11
N ASP A 492 -0.98 1.95 -28.80
CA ASP A 492 -2.08 2.50 -29.60
C ASP A 492 -2.44 1.60 -30.79
N ILE A 493 -1.44 0.93 -31.37
CA ILE A 493 -1.61 -0.03 -32.48
C ILE A 493 -2.11 -1.38 -31.96
N VAL A 494 -1.46 -1.92 -30.93
CA VAL A 494 -1.80 -3.26 -30.42
C VAL A 494 -3.15 -3.25 -29.70
N GLN A 495 -3.51 -2.15 -29.02
CA GLN A 495 -4.74 -1.99 -28.25
C GLN A 495 -4.96 -3.13 -27.23
N PRO A 496 -4.04 -3.32 -26.27
CA PRO A 496 -4.16 -4.36 -25.25
C PRO A 496 -5.44 -4.18 -24.43
N GLY A 497 -6.14 -5.28 -24.14
CA GLY A 497 -7.29 -5.29 -23.21
C GLY A 497 -8.65 -4.84 -23.76
N VAL A 498 -8.77 -4.47 -25.04
CA VAL A 498 -10.06 -3.95 -25.57
C VAL A 498 -11.06 -5.07 -25.94
N ASN A 499 -10.62 -6.26 -26.37
CA ASN A 499 -11.49 -7.43 -26.67
C ASN A 499 -10.74 -8.75 -26.95
N ASP A 500 -9.40 -8.78 -26.87
CA ASP A 500 -8.61 -9.94 -27.28
C ASP A 500 -7.45 -10.20 -26.31
N ARG A 501 -7.55 -11.32 -25.57
CA ARG A 501 -6.56 -11.77 -24.58
C ARG A 501 -5.17 -12.06 -25.15
N PHE A 502 -5.04 -12.13 -26.48
CA PHE A 502 -3.77 -12.36 -27.13
C PHE A 502 -2.94 -11.09 -27.30
N ARG A 503 -3.52 -9.89 -27.17
CA ARG A 503 -2.83 -8.63 -27.43
C ARG A 503 -2.18 -8.10 -26.15
N PHE A 504 -0.86 -8.18 -26.08
CA PHE A 504 -0.06 -7.73 -24.94
C PHE A 504 1.17 -6.95 -25.42
N VAL A 505 1.56 -5.93 -24.65
CA VAL A 505 2.74 -5.09 -24.90
C VAL A 505 3.56 -5.03 -23.61
N GLY A 506 4.87 -5.18 -23.70
CA GLY A 506 5.80 -5.04 -22.59
C GLY A 506 7.09 -4.35 -22.97
N HIS A 507 7.85 -3.90 -21.97
CA HIS A 507 9.16 -3.27 -22.11
C HIS A 507 10.19 -4.04 -21.26
N ILE A 508 11.13 -4.70 -21.94
CA ILE A 508 12.16 -5.55 -21.34
C ILE A 508 13.22 -4.69 -20.64
N GLY A 509 13.71 -3.65 -21.32
CA GLY A 509 14.65 -2.66 -20.78
C GLY A 509 15.43 -1.95 -21.88
N GLY A 510 15.90 -0.72 -21.62
CA GLY A 510 16.64 0.07 -22.61
C GLY A 510 15.77 0.38 -23.83
N ASP A 511 16.18 -0.13 -24.99
CA ASP A 511 15.57 -0.03 -26.30
C ASP A 511 14.73 -1.26 -26.71
N ASP A 512 14.55 -2.24 -25.81
CA ASP A 512 13.89 -3.52 -26.10
C ASP A 512 12.42 -3.59 -25.67
N PHE A 513 11.53 -3.76 -26.65
CA PHE A 513 10.09 -3.97 -26.43
C PHE A 513 9.64 -5.37 -26.88
N ILE A 514 8.49 -5.81 -26.35
CA ILE A 514 7.89 -7.08 -26.72
C ILE A 514 6.39 -6.93 -26.96
N VAL A 515 5.90 -7.59 -28.01
CA VAL A 515 4.47 -7.72 -28.30
C VAL A 515 4.13 -9.19 -28.38
N ILE A 516 3.02 -9.58 -27.74
CA ILE A 516 2.43 -10.91 -27.90
C ILE A 516 1.11 -10.73 -28.62
N THR A 517 0.82 -11.62 -29.58
CA THR A 517 -0.40 -11.58 -30.40
C THR A 517 -0.76 -12.97 -30.92
N ARG A 518 -1.90 -13.08 -31.61
CA ARG A 518 -2.30 -14.31 -32.28
C ARG A 518 -1.35 -14.64 -33.43
N PRO A 519 -1.19 -15.93 -33.76
CA PRO A 519 -0.57 -16.33 -35.02
C PRO A 519 -1.20 -15.59 -36.20
N HIS A 520 -0.39 -15.20 -37.17
CA HIS A 520 -0.75 -14.43 -38.39
C HIS A 520 -1.07 -12.94 -38.20
N ALA A 521 -1.41 -12.47 -36.99
CA ALA A 521 -1.63 -11.04 -36.74
C ALA A 521 -0.32 -10.27 -36.55
N SER A 522 0.74 -10.96 -36.12
CA SER A 522 2.06 -10.39 -35.81
C SER A 522 2.65 -9.56 -36.94
N GLN A 523 2.65 -10.07 -38.17
CA GLN A 523 3.30 -9.41 -39.29
C GLN A 523 2.62 -8.08 -39.67
N GLN A 524 1.29 -8.04 -39.61
CA GLN A 524 0.53 -6.82 -39.88
C GLN A 524 0.77 -5.77 -38.78
N ILE A 525 0.71 -6.18 -37.51
CA ILE A 525 1.00 -5.30 -36.36
C ILE A 525 2.41 -4.72 -36.45
N CYS A 526 3.42 -5.53 -36.80
CA CYS A 526 4.80 -5.07 -36.91
C CYS A 526 4.98 -4.05 -38.04
N ARG A 527 4.27 -4.21 -39.17
CA ARG A 527 4.27 -3.22 -40.25
C ARG A 527 3.66 -1.91 -39.80
N GLU A 528 2.51 -1.96 -39.12
CA GLU A 528 1.84 -0.77 -38.59
C GLU A 528 2.75 -0.02 -37.58
N ILE A 529 3.49 -0.74 -36.74
CA ILE A 529 4.48 -0.15 -35.82
C ILE A 529 5.61 0.57 -36.59
N ILE A 530 6.16 -0.07 -37.63
CA ILE A 530 7.20 0.55 -38.47
C ILE A 530 6.65 1.78 -39.20
N ASP A 531 5.44 1.70 -39.75
CA ASP A 531 4.80 2.82 -40.44
C ASP A 531 4.52 3.99 -39.48
N GLY A 532 4.09 3.67 -38.27
CA GLY A 532 3.87 4.65 -37.19
C GLY A 532 5.16 5.37 -36.77
N LEU A 533 6.29 4.66 -36.73
CA LEU A 533 7.60 5.25 -36.44
C LEU A 533 7.96 6.33 -37.46
N MET A 534 7.69 6.11 -38.74
CA MET A 534 8.01 7.09 -39.80
C MET A 534 7.36 8.46 -39.53
N GLY A 535 6.18 8.49 -38.92
CA GLY A 535 5.50 9.72 -38.52
C GLY A 535 6.15 10.44 -37.33
N LEU A 536 6.91 9.72 -36.49
CA LEU A 536 7.60 10.25 -35.31
C LEU A 536 9.04 10.68 -35.58
N LEU A 537 9.67 10.19 -36.65
CA LEU A 537 11.06 10.54 -36.99
C LEU A 537 11.34 12.06 -37.09
N PRO A 538 10.44 12.90 -37.62
CA PRO A 538 10.65 14.35 -37.61
C PRO A 538 10.73 14.95 -36.20
N GLU A 539 9.96 14.42 -35.24
CA GLU A 539 9.99 14.81 -33.83
C GLU A 539 11.34 14.38 -33.19
N PHE A 540 11.82 13.20 -33.54
CA PHE A 540 13.04 12.63 -32.96
C PHE A 540 14.33 13.24 -33.51
N HIS A 541 14.40 13.59 -34.80
CA HIS A 541 15.61 14.11 -35.43
C HIS A 541 15.54 15.59 -35.79
N GLY A 542 14.36 16.22 -35.74
CA GLY A 542 14.18 17.58 -36.23
C GLY A 542 14.15 17.64 -37.77
N GLU A 543 13.56 18.70 -38.31
CA GLU A 543 13.23 18.76 -39.74
C GLU A 543 14.45 18.71 -40.68
N GLN A 544 15.59 19.26 -40.27
CA GLN A 544 16.77 19.33 -41.11
C GLN A 544 17.42 17.96 -41.31
N GLU A 545 17.67 17.23 -40.23
CA GLU A 545 18.30 15.91 -40.26
C GLU A 545 17.33 14.87 -40.86
N PHE A 546 16.02 15.01 -40.61
CA PHE A 546 14.99 14.19 -41.25
C PHE A 546 15.00 14.34 -42.78
N ARG A 547 15.04 15.57 -43.31
CA ARG A 547 15.13 15.80 -44.78
C ARG A 547 16.42 15.25 -45.39
N GLN A 548 17.52 15.24 -44.62
CA GLN A 548 18.81 14.70 -45.06
C GLN A 548 18.85 13.16 -44.97
N GLY A 549 17.99 12.54 -44.17
CA GLY A 549 17.93 11.09 -43.98
C GLY A 549 19.10 10.51 -43.16
N HIS A 550 19.90 11.36 -42.51
CA HIS A 550 21.03 10.97 -41.67
C HIS A 550 21.45 12.11 -40.74
N TYR A 551 22.21 11.77 -39.69
CA TYR A 551 22.87 12.72 -38.80
C TYR A 551 24.35 12.34 -38.60
N TYR A 552 25.17 13.27 -38.14
CA TYR A 552 26.60 13.05 -37.89
C TYR A 552 26.88 13.09 -36.40
N ALA A 553 27.28 11.95 -35.83
CA ALA A 553 27.64 11.83 -34.43
C ALA A 553 29.07 11.32 -34.26
N ARG A 554 29.67 11.57 -33.09
CA ARG A 554 30.98 11.01 -32.75
C ARG A 554 30.81 9.57 -32.30
N ASP A 555 31.61 8.67 -32.84
CA ASP A 555 31.67 7.30 -32.33
C ASP A 555 32.46 7.22 -31.00
N ARG A 556 32.57 6.00 -30.43
CA ARG A 556 33.31 5.77 -29.18
C ARG A 556 34.81 6.09 -29.25
N GLN A 557 35.35 6.29 -30.45
CA GLN A 557 36.75 6.65 -30.70
C GLN A 557 36.91 8.16 -30.96
N GLY A 558 35.80 8.93 -30.93
CA GLY A 558 35.78 10.37 -31.13
C GLY A 558 35.72 10.81 -32.60
N GLU A 559 35.63 9.87 -33.54
CA GLU A 559 35.55 10.18 -34.98
C GLU A 559 34.11 10.50 -35.40
N GLN A 560 33.95 11.50 -36.27
CA GLN A 560 32.64 11.81 -36.85
C GLN A 560 32.24 10.72 -37.85
N ARG A 561 31.14 10.03 -37.55
CA ARG A 561 30.51 9.05 -38.44
C ARG A 561 29.11 9.48 -38.81
N ARG A 562 28.70 9.05 -40.00
CA ARG A 562 27.34 9.20 -40.52
C ARG A 562 26.46 8.08 -39.97
N PHE A 563 25.38 8.43 -39.28
CA PHE A 563 24.36 7.51 -38.78
C PHE A 563 23.05 7.71 -39.55
N ALA A 564 22.34 6.62 -39.83
CA ALA A 564 20.99 6.68 -40.38
C ALA A 564 20.00 7.20 -39.33
N LEU A 565 18.80 7.61 -39.76
CA LEU A 565 17.70 7.88 -38.82
C LEU A 565 17.34 6.61 -38.05
N LEU A 566 16.72 6.78 -36.87
CA LEU A 566 16.28 5.65 -36.04
C LEU A 566 15.40 4.69 -36.84
N SER A 567 15.66 3.40 -36.69
CA SER A 567 14.86 2.32 -37.27
C SER A 567 14.53 1.27 -36.22
N LEU A 568 13.61 0.36 -36.56
CA LEU A 568 13.22 -0.75 -35.69
C LEU A 568 13.58 -2.08 -36.33
N SER A 569 14.32 -2.90 -35.59
CA SER A 569 14.53 -4.30 -35.92
C SER A 569 13.52 -5.16 -35.18
N ILE A 570 12.65 -5.87 -35.92
CA ILE A 570 11.59 -6.69 -35.33
C ILE A 570 11.77 -8.17 -35.65
N GLY A 571 11.94 -9.00 -34.62
CA GLY A 571 12.00 -10.45 -34.73
C GLY A 571 10.69 -11.11 -34.28
N ILE A 572 10.07 -11.90 -35.15
CA ILE A 572 8.84 -12.66 -34.89
C ILE A 572 9.16 -14.14 -34.65
N VAL A 573 8.82 -14.64 -33.47
CA VAL A 573 8.84 -16.07 -33.14
C VAL A 573 7.41 -16.58 -33.07
N SER A 574 7.06 -17.52 -33.94
CA SER A 574 5.74 -18.15 -33.95
C SER A 574 5.79 -19.52 -33.30
N THR A 575 5.03 -19.70 -32.22
CA THR A 575 4.95 -21.00 -31.52
C THR A 575 4.18 -22.06 -32.31
N GLU A 576 3.42 -21.66 -33.33
CA GLU A 576 2.77 -22.58 -34.28
C GLU A 576 3.79 -23.25 -35.22
N GLU A 577 4.79 -22.49 -35.67
CA GLU A 577 5.82 -22.96 -36.58
C GLU A 577 6.97 -23.65 -35.83
N CYS A 578 7.37 -23.09 -34.69
CA CYS A 578 8.44 -23.55 -33.82
C CYS A 578 7.92 -23.70 -32.38
N PRO A 579 7.48 -24.92 -31.98
CA PRO A 579 7.00 -25.17 -30.63
C PRO A 579 8.10 -24.92 -29.61
N VAL A 580 7.78 -24.21 -28.53
CA VAL A 580 8.70 -23.93 -27.42
C VAL A 580 8.10 -24.44 -26.10
N ASN A 581 8.95 -24.86 -25.17
CA ASN A 581 8.53 -25.41 -23.88
C ASN A 581 8.82 -24.49 -22.70
N SER A 582 9.62 -23.44 -22.90
CA SER A 582 9.99 -22.50 -21.84
C SER A 582 10.17 -21.08 -22.36
N TYR A 583 10.11 -20.10 -21.45
CA TYR A 583 10.45 -18.71 -21.76
C TYR A 583 11.91 -18.55 -22.18
N ALA A 584 12.83 -19.31 -21.59
CA ALA A 584 14.26 -19.25 -21.92
C ALA A 584 14.51 -19.65 -23.38
N GLU A 585 13.85 -20.71 -23.85
CA GLU A 585 13.91 -21.17 -25.24
C GLU A 585 13.33 -20.14 -26.21
N LEU A 586 12.19 -19.52 -25.85
CA LEU A 586 11.59 -18.44 -26.63
C LEU A 586 12.54 -17.23 -26.74
N ALA A 587 13.15 -16.82 -25.63
CA ALA A 587 14.10 -15.70 -25.59
C ALA A 587 15.37 -15.98 -26.41
N PHE A 588 15.86 -17.22 -26.40
CA PHE A 588 16.98 -17.66 -27.23
C PHE A 588 16.65 -17.53 -28.73
N LEU A 589 15.51 -18.11 -29.17
CA LEU A 589 15.06 -18.01 -30.56
C LEU A 589 14.84 -16.56 -30.99
N ALA A 590 14.26 -15.74 -30.11
CA ALA A 590 14.06 -14.33 -30.36
C ALA A 590 15.38 -13.57 -30.56
N SER A 591 16.41 -13.89 -29.80
CA SER A 591 17.74 -13.29 -29.96
C SER A 591 18.33 -13.57 -31.34
N GLY A 592 18.21 -14.81 -31.83
CA GLY A 592 18.65 -15.19 -33.18
C GLY A 592 17.91 -14.43 -34.28
N VAL A 593 16.57 -14.41 -34.22
CA VAL A 593 15.74 -13.72 -35.21
C VAL A 593 15.96 -12.19 -35.18
N LYS A 594 16.13 -11.61 -33.99
CA LYS A 594 16.47 -10.18 -33.82
C LYS A 594 17.83 -9.86 -34.43
N ARG A 595 18.82 -10.75 -34.28
CA ARG A 595 20.14 -10.57 -34.90
C ARG A 595 20.06 -10.61 -36.42
N ALA A 596 19.18 -11.42 -37.00
CA ALA A 596 18.92 -11.43 -38.44
C ALA A 596 18.24 -10.13 -38.90
N ALA A 597 17.26 -9.62 -38.14
CA ALA A 597 16.60 -8.36 -38.42
C ALA A 597 17.57 -7.16 -38.46
N LYS A 598 18.55 -7.12 -37.54
CA LYS A 598 19.59 -6.08 -37.49
C LYS A 598 20.57 -6.07 -38.67
N GLN A 599 20.58 -7.09 -39.53
CA GLN A 599 21.46 -7.13 -40.71
C GLN A 599 20.88 -6.36 -41.91
N GLU A 600 19.56 -6.13 -41.91
CA GLU A 600 18.90 -5.33 -42.93
C GLU A 600 19.09 -3.83 -42.65
N LYS A 601 19.15 -3.01 -43.71
CA LYS A 601 19.29 -1.56 -43.55
C LYS A 601 17.93 -0.91 -43.36
N GLY A 602 17.77 -0.17 -42.26
CA GLY A 602 16.50 0.47 -41.89
C GLY A 602 15.56 -0.51 -41.19
N SER A 603 14.30 -0.12 -41.01
CA SER A 603 13.37 -0.93 -40.23
C SER A 603 13.05 -2.25 -40.93
N SER A 604 13.15 -3.36 -40.20
CA SER A 604 13.05 -4.71 -40.75
C SER A 604 12.12 -5.61 -39.91
N ILE A 605 11.55 -6.62 -40.56
CA ILE A 605 10.73 -7.65 -39.90
C ILE A 605 11.21 -9.01 -40.37
N VAL A 606 11.78 -9.79 -39.44
CA VAL A 606 12.20 -11.18 -39.71
C VAL A 606 11.33 -12.12 -38.89
N ARG A 607 10.84 -13.18 -39.54
CA ARG A 607 10.04 -14.25 -38.89
C ARG A 607 10.83 -15.55 -38.96
N ASN A 608 10.92 -16.24 -37.83
CA ASN A 608 11.50 -17.59 -37.74
C ASN A 608 10.90 -18.50 -38.82
N ARG A 609 11.75 -19.21 -39.58
CA ARG A 609 11.37 -20.34 -40.44
C ARG A 609 11.98 -21.65 -39.90
N ARG A 610 11.21 -22.74 -39.96
CA ARG A 610 11.57 -24.09 -39.46
C ARG A 610 12.96 -24.63 -39.84
N GLU A 611 13.59 -24.15 -40.92
CA GLU A 611 14.85 -24.70 -41.43
C GLU A 611 16.12 -24.03 -40.86
N GLU A 612 16.05 -22.78 -40.36
CA GLU A 612 17.24 -22.04 -39.89
C GLU A 612 17.62 -22.40 -38.44
N VAL A 613 16.64 -22.68 -37.58
CA VAL A 613 16.85 -23.00 -36.15
C VAL A 613 17.54 -24.34 -35.93
N ARG A 614 17.27 -25.35 -36.77
CA ARG A 614 17.98 -26.64 -36.71
C ARG A 614 19.46 -26.50 -37.03
N THR A 615 19.84 -25.51 -37.83
CA THR A 615 21.23 -25.32 -38.24
C THR A 615 22.03 -24.64 -37.12
N GLU A 616 21.46 -23.65 -36.41
CA GLU A 616 22.13 -23.01 -35.28
C GLU A 616 22.21 -23.90 -34.02
N MET A 617 21.15 -24.65 -33.68
CA MET A 617 21.19 -25.59 -32.55
C MET A 617 22.26 -26.69 -32.74
N VAL A 618 22.42 -27.22 -33.96
CA VAL A 618 23.42 -28.25 -34.26
C VAL A 618 24.84 -27.68 -34.30
N LEU A 619 25.02 -26.40 -34.67
CA LEU A 619 26.32 -25.74 -34.74
C LEU A 619 26.86 -25.31 -33.36
N GLU A 620 26.02 -25.06 -32.36
CA GLU A 620 26.45 -24.76 -30.99
C GLU A 620 26.69 -26.04 -30.15
N ASP A 621 25.88 -27.09 -30.32
CA ASP A 621 26.17 -28.39 -29.69
C ASP A 621 27.50 -28.98 -30.19
N ALA A 622 27.88 -28.72 -31.45
CA ALA A 622 29.18 -29.10 -32.00
C ALA A 622 30.36 -28.24 -31.52
N LYS A 623 30.12 -27.12 -30.82
CA LYS A 623 31.15 -26.30 -30.17
C LYS A 623 31.25 -26.53 -28.65
N ALA A 624 30.30 -27.24 -28.07
CA ALA A 624 30.24 -27.59 -26.65
C ALA A 624 30.78 -29.01 -26.35
N VAL A 625 31.19 -29.76 -27.38
CA VAL A 625 31.96 -31.01 -27.31
C VAL A 625 33.39 -30.74 -27.78
#